data_AF-A0A9X2JER4-F1
#
_entry.id   AF-A0A9X2JER4-F1
#
_cell.length_a   1.000
_cell.length_b   1.000
_cell.length_c   1.000
_cell.angle_alpha   90.00
_cell.angle_beta   90.00
_cell.angle_gamma   90.00
#
_symmetry.space_group_name_H-M   'P 1'
#
loop_
_entity.id
_entity.type
_entity.pdbx_description
1 polymer ?
#
loop_
_entity_poly.entity_id
_entity_poly.type
_entity_poly.pdbx_seq_one_letter_code
_entity_poly.pdbx_strand_id
1 'polypeptide(L)'
;MDSSTLTVPTTATELESPFIDRRSSTPRGDAPVRERRQFTNSHSELSPEAAELARAIDEYKARHRRRFINYEEVLGVVKALGYAK
;
A
#
# COMPACT_ATOMS: atom_id res chain seq x y z
N MET A 1 -66.78 10.43 10.63
CA MET A 1 -65.52 11.15 10.85
C MET A 1 -64.59 10.17 11.53
N ASP A 2 -64.04 9.26 10.75
CA ASP A 2 -63.25 8.13 11.24
C ASP A 2 -61.79 8.56 11.33
N SER A 3 -61.27 8.63 12.55
CA SER A 3 -59.86 8.93 12.82
C SER A 3 -59.09 7.62 12.89
N SER A 4 -58.44 7.22 11.79
CA SER A 4 -57.53 6.08 11.77
C SER A 4 -56.19 6.45 12.41
N THR A 5 -55.92 5.91 13.59
CA THR A 5 -54.58 5.88 14.19
C THR A 5 -53.73 4.83 13.49
N LEU A 6 -52.66 5.25 12.82
CA LEU A 6 -51.67 4.36 12.22
C LEU A 6 -50.76 3.78 13.32
N THR A 7 -50.97 2.50 13.64
CA THR A 7 -50.05 1.70 14.46
C THR A 7 -48.83 1.33 13.64
N VAL A 8 -47.65 1.75 14.08
CA VAL A 8 -46.36 1.39 13.50
C VAL A 8 -45.96 -0.01 14.01
N PRO A 9 -45.54 -0.96 13.15
CA PRO A 9 -45.10 -2.26 13.62
C PRO A 9 -43.69 -2.17 14.23
N THR A 10 -43.57 -2.44 15.53
CA THR A 10 -42.31 -2.71 16.22
C THR A 10 -41.64 -3.90 15.56
N THR A 11 -40.53 -3.64 14.87
CA THR A 11 -39.77 -4.67 14.16
C THR A 11 -38.68 -5.22 15.08
N ALA A 12 -38.77 -6.53 15.30
CA ALA A 12 -37.76 -7.51 15.71
C ALA A 12 -36.48 -7.04 16.44
N THR A 13 -36.32 -7.61 17.64
CA THR A 13 -35.09 -7.86 18.40
C THR A 13 -33.90 -8.19 17.49
N GLU A 14 -33.06 -7.20 17.22
CA GLU A 14 -31.73 -7.37 16.64
C GLU A 14 -30.72 -7.29 17.78
N LEU A 15 -29.85 -8.29 17.86
CA LEU A 15 -28.85 -8.48 18.91
C LEU A 15 -28.06 -7.18 19.12
N GLU A 16 -28.21 -6.57 20.30
CA GLU A 16 -27.58 -5.31 20.68
C GLU A 16 -26.05 -5.41 20.59
N SER A 17 -25.51 -5.06 19.42
CA SER A 17 -24.12 -4.67 19.32
C SER A 17 -24.03 -3.25 19.88
N PRO A 18 -23.14 -2.98 20.86
CA PRO A 18 -23.06 -1.66 21.47
C PRO A 18 -22.77 -0.63 20.38
N PHE A 19 -23.47 0.50 20.41
CA PHE A 19 -23.25 1.60 19.48
C PHE A 19 -21.80 2.07 19.57
N ILE A 20 -21.01 1.81 18.53
CA ILE A 20 -19.61 2.24 18.44
C ILE A 20 -19.56 3.64 17.84
N ASP A 21 -19.28 4.64 18.67
CA ASP A 21 -19.03 6.00 18.21
C ASP A 21 -17.67 6.10 17.49
N ARG A 22 -17.73 6.13 16.15
CA ARG A 22 -16.57 6.25 15.25
C ARG A 22 -15.91 7.64 15.28
N ARG A 23 -16.50 8.63 15.95
CA ARG A 23 -15.92 9.98 16.09
C ARG A 23 -15.04 10.10 17.33
N SER A 24 -15.10 9.11 18.23
CA SER A 24 -14.19 9.06 19.37
C SER A 24 -12.78 8.70 18.88
N SER A 25 -11.90 9.72 18.81
CA SER A 25 -10.46 9.51 18.67
C SER A 25 -9.90 9.04 20.01
N THR A 26 -10.30 7.85 20.47
CA THR A 26 -9.52 7.15 21.49
C THR A 26 -8.30 6.58 20.77
N PRO A 27 -7.07 7.03 21.08
CA PRO A 27 -5.88 6.43 20.49
C PRO A 27 -5.77 5.01 21.05
N ARG A 28 -6.35 4.06 20.31
CA ARG A 28 -6.26 2.64 20.60
C ARG A 28 -4.81 2.26 20.38
N GLY A 29 -4.07 2.24 21.48
CA GLY A 29 -2.77 1.61 21.72
C GLY A 29 -1.78 1.68 20.57
N ASP A 30 -0.69 2.42 20.78
CA ASP A 30 0.63 2.32 20.17
C ASP A 30 0.86 1.06 19.32
N ALA A 31 0.20 0.99 18.17
CA ALA A 31 0.47 -0.04 17.19
C ALA A 31 1.83 0.37 16.66
N PRO A 32 2.87 -0.49 16.71
CA PRO A 32 4.14 -0.16 16.10
C PRO A 32 3.81 0.29 14.69
N VAL A 33 4.33 1.46 14.30
CA VAL A 33 4.17 2.04 12.97
C VAL A 33 4.77 1.04 12.00
N ARG A 34 3.97 0.02 11.67
CA ARG A 34 4.36 -1.10 10.85
C ARG A 34 4.54 -0.48 9.50
N GLU A 35 5.79 -0.50 9.04
CA GLU A 35 6.17 0.11 7.79
C GLU A 35 5.23 -0.41 6.70
N ARG A 36 4.36 0.49 6.22
CA ARG A 36 3.32 0.18 5.22
C ARG A 36 3.90 0.14 3.81
N ARG A 37 5.20 -0.16 3.70
CA ARG A 37 5.88 -0.37 2.42
C ARG A 37 6.01 -1.87 2.23
N GLN A 38 4.99 -2.43 1.60
CA GLN A 38 5.00 -3.83 1.18
C GLN A 38 6.10 -4.11 0.13
N PHE A 39 6.68 -3.06 -0.44
CA PHE A 39 7.83 -3.08 -1.34
C PHE A 39 8.98 -2.27 -0.75
N THR A 40 9.32 -2.50 0.52
CA THR A 40 10.63 -2.06 1.04
C THR A 40 11.70 -2.71 0.16
N ASN A 41 12.72 -1.93 -0.21
CA ASN A 41 13.86 -2.29 -1.07
C ASN A 41 14.71 -3.43 -0.47
N SER A 42 14.14 -4.63 -0.37
CA SER A 42 14.86 -5.82 0.07
C SER A 42 15.69 -6.35 -1.09
N HIS A 43 16.81 -5.67 -1.39
CA HIS A 43 17.85 -6.22 -2.27
C HIS A 43 18.51 -7.48 -1.69
N SER A 44 18.14 -7.87 -0.46
CA SER A 44 18.66 -9.00 0.31
C SER A 44 18.17 -10.37 -0.17
N GLU A 45 17.03 -10.45 -0.86
CA GLU A 45 16.48 -11.72 -1.40
C GLU A 45 16.79 -11.90 -2.89
N LEU A 46 17.44 -10.92 -3.53
CA LEU A 46 17.82 -11.01 -4.94
C LEU A 46 19.12 -11.81 -5.12
N SER A 47 19.26 -12.44 -6.29
CA SER A 47 20.55 -12.98 -6.71
C SER A 47 21.60 -11.86 -6.76
N PRO A 48 22.90 -12.16 -6.59
CA PRO A 48 23.95 -11.14 -6.61
C PRO A 48 23.89 -10.25 -7.86
N GLU A 49 23.67 -10.87 -9.02
CA GLU A 49 23.52 -10.19 -10.31
C GLU A 49 22.30 -9.24 -10.35
N ALA A 50 21.16 -9.70 -9.82
CA ALA A 50 19.96 -8.87 -9.80
C ALA A 50 20.07 -7.72 -8.79
N ALA A 51 20.82 -7.91 -7.68
CA ALA A 51 21.13 -6.85 -6.74
C ALA A 51 22.06 -5.78 -7.34
N GLU A 52 23.05 -6.19 -8.14
CA GLU A 52 23.92 -5.28 -8.88
C GLU A 52 23.14 -4.43 -9.89
N LEU A 53 22.29 -5.08 -10.70
CA LEU A 53 21.41 -4.39 -11.65
C LEU A 53 20.47 -3.40 -10.95
N ALA A 54 19.87 -3.79 -9.82
CA ALA A 54 18.99 -2.92 -9.07
C ALA A 54 19.69 -1.66 -8.55
N ARG A 55 20.92 -1.81 -8.02
CA ARG A 55 21.75 -0.67 -7.60
C ARG A 55 22.11 0.26 -8.77
N ALA A 56 22.47 -0.31 -9.92
CA ALA A 56 22.79 0.47 -11.10
C ALA A 56 21.58 1.27 -11.62
N ILE A 57 20.38 0.67 -11.58
CA ILE A 57 19.13 1.36 -11.94
C ILE A 57 18.80 2.47 -10.93
N ASP A 58 18.98 2.23 -9.63
CA ASP A 58 18.76 3.24 -8.59
C ASP A 58 19.70 4.44 -8.76
N GLU A 59 20.97 4.18 -9.05
CA GLU A 59 21.94 5.23 -9.34
C GLU A 59 21.58 5.99 -10.62
N TYR A 60 21.17 5.28 -11.67
CA TYR A 60 20.72 5.89 -12.92
C TYR A 60 19.53 6.84 -12.68
N LYS A 61 18.52 6.39 -11.92
CA LYS A 61 17.34 7.21 -11.56
C LYS A 61 17.74 8.46 -10.77
N ALA A 62 18.66 8.33 -9.81
CA ALA A 62 19.15 9.45 -9.00
C ALA A 62 19.88 10.50 -9.87
N ARG A 63 20.76 10.06 -10.77
CA ARG A 63 21.50 10.96 -11.68
C ARG A 63 20.57 11.71 -12.65
N HIS A 64 19.57 11.02 -13.19
CA HIS A 64 18.66 11.59 -14.19
C HIS A 64 17.44 12.30 -13.58
N ARG A 65 17.30 12.29 -12.25
CA ARG A 65 16.18 12.86 -11.49
C ARG A 65 14.81 12.42 -12.02
N ARG A 66 14.72 11.20 -12.54
CA ARG A 66 13.47 10.64 -13.08
C ARG A 66 12.84 9.71 -12.06
N ARG A 67 11.51 9.82 -11.93
CA ARG A 67 10.71 8.93 -11.08
C ARG A 67 10.46 7.57 -11.72
N PHE A 68 10.45 7.50 -13.06
CA PHE A 68 10.23 6.29 -13.86
C PHE A 68 11.30 6.20 -14.95
N ILE A 69 11.81 4.98 -15.15
CA ILE A 69 12.80 4.63 -16.18
C ILE A 69 12.07 3.91 -17.33
N ASN A 70 12.46 4.17 -18.57
CA ASN A 70 11.92 3.49 -19.75
C ASN A 70 12.75 2.24 -20.11
N TYR A 71 12.24 1.39 -21.01
CA TYR A 71 12.90 0.13 -21.36
C TYR A 71 14.25 0.31 -22.06
N GLU A 72 14.42 1.37 -22.85
CA GLU A 72 15.70 1.68 -23.51
C GLU A 72 16.77 2.09 -22.50
N GLU A 73 16.39 2.86 -21.48
CA GLU A 73 17.26 3.26 -20.38
C GLU A 73 17.68 2.04 -19.55
N VAL A 74 16.73 1.13 -19.24
CA VAL A 74 17.04 -0.14 -18.58
C VAL A 74 18.00 -0.98 -19.42
N LEU A 75 17.75 -1.10 -20.73
CA LEU A 75 18.63 -1.83 -21.65
C LEU A 75 20.04 -1.21 -21.69
N GLY A 76 20.14 0.12 -21.64
CA GLY A 76 21.40 0.83 -21.55
C GLY A 76 22.18 0.48 -20.29
N VAL A 77 21.52 0.44 -19.13
CA VAL A 77 22.14 0.05 -17.85
C VAL A 77 22.61 -1.41 -17.90
N VAL A 78 21.78 -2.33 -18.41
CA VAL A 78 22.11 -3.76 -18.53
C VAL A 78 23.36 -3.95 -19.42
N LYS A 79 23.42 -3.27 -20.57
CA LYS A 79 24.59 -3.31 -21.46
C LYS A 79 25.84 -2.70 -20.82
N ALA A 80 25.69 -1.61 -20.05
CA ALA A 80 26.81 -0.97 -19.36
C ALA A 80 27.44 -1.86 -18.28
N LEU A 81 26.64 -2.74 -17.66
CA LEU A 81 27.11 -3.78 -16.73
C LEU A 81 27.74 -4.99 -17.45
N GLY A 82 27.69 -5.05 -18.79
CA GLY A 82 28.28 -6.12 -19.58
C GLY A 82 27.39 -7.36 -19.73
N TYR A 83 26.13 -7.30 -19.31
CA TYR A 83 25.17 -8.39 -19.55
C TYR A 83 24.81 -8.48 -21.05
N ALA A 84 24.84 -9.71 -21.55
CA ALA A 84 24.45 -10.06 -22.92
C ALA A 84 23.32 -11.09 -22.88
N LYS A 85 22.49 -11.10 -23.93
CA LYS A 85 21.45 -12.11 -24.14
C LYS A 85 22.06 -13.40 -24.69
#